data_AF-A0A2T2YB07-F1
#
_entry.id   AF-A0A2T2YB07-F1
#
_cell.length_a   1.000
_cell.length_b   1.000
_cell.length_c   1.000
_cell.angle_alpha   90.00
_cell.angle_beta   90.00
_cell.angle_gamma   90.00
#
_symmetry.space_group_name_H-M   'P 1'
#
loop_
_entity.id
_entity.type
_entity.pdbx_description
1 polymer ?
#
loop_
_entity_poly.entity_id
_entity_poly.type
_entity_poly.pdbx_seq_one_letter_code
_entity_poly.pdbx_strand_id
1 'polypeptide(L)'
;MTPEELQIKKFELEQKIQLEELSLKKKELELKIQEQTSRRVFTPLVISIVGGLITIITGFILKYYDNVAVLRLEDKKFQSSLLLKATDAKTYDEFSDMLLALQENGLLSLDSAKIAKFRKKRFVAEKLNQSNPTNSETVALTSESDTVVDKSQIRGDVKPLPPKSGSSVNTADTFTWIIVAGGDTNLEAARFEQRKFLQKGFQSVRVWQRNNIYRTCVGQFATYSDAVNVLFDVKEKLNNSSYLVRLDKWCPHAEYDKVAKIYVCR
;
A
#
# COMPACT_ATOMS: atom_id res chain seq x y z
N MET A 1 -1.61 -65.52 -67.33
CA MET A 1 -1.00 -65.66 -66.00
C MET A 1 0.13 -66.64 -66.15
N THR A 2 1.36 -66.16 -66.17
CA THR A 2 2.54 -67.01 -66.34
C THR A 2 2.85 -67.74 -65.04
N PRO A 3 3.46 -68.94 -65.07
CA PRO A 3 3.77 -69.71 -63.87
C PRO A 3 4.67 -68.94 -62.87
N GLU A 4 5.46 -67.98 -63.35
CA GLU A 4 6.30 -67.11 -62.52
C GLU A 4 5.48 -66.07 -61.71
N GLU A 5 4.44 -65.48 -62.30
CA GLU A 5 3.53 -64.56 -61.59
C GLU A 5 2.80 -65.26 -60.42
N LEU A 6 2.56 -66.56 -60.55
CA LEU A 6 1.87 -67.37 -59.55
C LEU A 6 2.75 -67.66 -58.33
N GLN A 7 4.07 -67.82 -58.54
CA GLN A 7 5.03 -67.98 -57.45
C GLN A 7 5.27 -66.67 -56.71
N ILE A 8 5.36 -65.55 -57.42
CA ILE A 8 5.52 -64.22 -56.80
C ILE A 8 4.31 -63.89 -55.93
N LYS A 9 3.08 -64.12 -56.44
CA LYS A 9 1.85 -63.90 -55.65
C LYS A 9 1.75 -64.82 -54.44
N LYS A 10 2.23 -66.06 -54.54
CA LYS A 10 2.25 -66.99 -53.41
C LYS A 10 3.22 -66.50 -52.31
N PHE A 11 4.40 -66.02 -52.71
CA PHE A 11 5.38 -65.45 -51.79
C PHE A 11 4.89 -64.17 -51.11
N GLU A 12 4.23 -63.28 -51.86
CA GLU A 12 3.60 -62.08 -51.27
C GLU A 12 2.48 -62.42 -50.28
N LEU A 13 1.68 -63.45 -50.57
CA LEU A 13 0.64 -63.91 -49.66
C LEU A 13 1.24 -64.47 -48.36
N GLU A 14 2.30 -65.26 -48.49
CA GLU A 14 2.97 -65.90 -47.35
C GLU A 14 3.65 -64.87 -46.44
N GLN A 15 4.25 -63.83 -47.01
CA GLN A 15 4.77 -62.69 -46.24
C GLN A 15 3.66 -61.91 -45.52
N LYS A 16 2.52 -61.68 -46.17
CA LYS A 16 1.38 -60.99 -45.53
C LYS A 16 0.83 -61.81 -44.35
N ILE A 17 0.72 -63.12 -44.51
CA ILE A 17 0.25 -64.02 -43.43
C ILE A 17 1.21 -63.97 -42.23
N GLN A 18 2.53 -64.01 -42.47
CA GLN A 18 3.51 -63.92 -41.38
C GLN A 18 3.49 -62.56 -40.66
N LEU A 19 3.30 -61.47 -41.39
CA LEU A 19 3.17 -60.13 -40.79
C LEU A 19 1.89 -60.01 -39.94
N GLU A 20 0.77 -60.54 -40.42
CA GLU A 20 -0.48 -60.57 -39.66
C GLU A 20 -0.35 -61.43 -38.39
N GLU A 21 0.29 -62.60 -38.48
CA GLU A 21 0.53 -63.48 -37.33
C GLU A 21 1.42 -62.80 -36.27
N LEU A 22 2.48 -62.10 -36.70
CA LEU A 22 3.33 -61.32 -35.79
C LEU A 22 2.55 -60.17 -35.13
N SER A 23 1.66 -59.52 -35.87
CA SER A 23 0.83 -58.45 -35.33
C SER A 23 -0.15 -58.96 -34.26
N LEU A 24 -0.72 -60.16 -34.47
CA LEU A 24 -1.62 -60.81 -33.52
C LEU A 24 -0.88 -61.25 -32.25
N LYS A 25 0.31 -61.87 -32.39
CA LYS A 25 1.14 -62.25 -31.24
C LYS A 25 1.56 -61.05 -30.41
N LYS A 26 1.86 -59.91 -31.04
CA LYS A 26 2.15 -58.66 -30.33
C LYS A 26 0.95 -58.16 -29.52
N LYS A 27 -0.24 -58.12 -30.12
CA LYS A 27 -1.48 -57.70 -29.43
C LYS A 27 -1.83 -58.62 -28.26
N GLU A 28 -1.64 -59.93 -28.42
CA GLU A 28 -1.89 -60.90 -27.34
C GLU A 28 -0.90 -60.70 -26.19
N LEU A 29 0.36 -60.43 -26.49
CA LEU A 29 1.38 -60.15 -25.47
C LEU A 29 1.07 -58.86 -24.71
N GLU A 30 0.67 -57.79 -25.41
CA GLU A 30 0.24 -56.54 -24.77
C GLU A 30 -0.99 -56.73 -23.86
N LEU A 31 -2.00 -57.46 -24.33
CA LEU A 31 -3.19 -57.79 -23.52
C LEU A 31 -2.81 -58.60 -22.26
N LYS A 32 -1.89 -59.57 -22.38
CA LYS A 32 -1.40 -60.35 -21.23
C LYS A 32 -0.59 -59.50 -20.25
N ILE A 33 0.24 -58.58 -20.74
CA ILE A 33 0.97 -57.62 -19.90
C ILE A 33 -0.03 -56.70 -19.18
N GLN A 34 -1.06 -56.22 -19.87
CA GLN A 34 -2.10 -55.36 -19.29
C GLN A 34 -2.95 -56.08 -18.23
N GLU A 35 -3.31 -57.34 -18.47
CA GLU A 35 -4.08 -58.14 -17.50
C GLU A 35 -3.25 -58.51 -16.27
N GLN A 36 -1.96 -58.84 -16.44
CA GLN A 36 -1.05 -59.09 -15.31
C GLN A 36 -0.71 -57.82 -14.53
N THR A 37 -0.54 -56.68 -15.21
CA THR A 37 -0.25 -55.42 -14.51
C THR A 37 -1.46 -54.94 -13.72
N SER A 38 -2.68 -54.98 -14.28
CA SER A 38 -3.89 -54.53 -13.57
C SER A 38 -4.22 -55.35 -12.30
N ARG A 39 -3.96 -56.67 -12.29
CA ARG A 39 -4.21 -57.52 -11.10
C ARG A 39 -3.15 -57.38 -10.00
N ARG A 40 -1.92 -56.96 -10.30
CA ARG A 40 -0.85 -56.81 -9.30
C ARG A 40 -0.95 -55.52 -8.48
N VAL A 41 -1.42 -54.42 -9.08
CA VAL A 41 -1.43 -53.10 -8.40
C VAL A 41 -2.55 -52.97 -7.35
N PHE A 42 -3.63 -53.76 -7.48
CA PHE A 42 -4.80 -53.70 -6.58
C PHE A 42 -4.80 -54.78 -5.49
N THR A 43 -3.63 -55.22 -5.03
CA THR A 43 -3.58 -56.02 -3.80
C THR A 43 -3.77 -55.10 -2.59
N PRO A 44 -4.64 -55.43 -1.63
CA PRO A 44 -4.96 -54.57 -0.48
C PRO A 44 -3.71 -54.19 0.35
N LEU A 45 -2.67 -55.03 0.30
CA LEU A 45 -1.38 -54.78 0.94
C LEU A 45 -0.59 -53.64 0.27
N VAL A 46 -0.59 -53.56 -1.07
CA VAL A 46 0.05 -52.46 -1.82
C VAL A 46 -0.69 -51.15 -1.58
N ILE A 47 -2.03 -51.17 -1.57
CA ILE A 47 -2.85 -49.99 -1.27
C ILE A 47 -2.55 -49.48 0.15
N SER A 48 -2.37 -50.36 1.13
CA SER A 48 -2.02 -49.97 2.50
C SER A 48 -0.62 -49.34 2.60
N ILE A 49 0.38 -49.86 1.88
CA ILE A 49 1.74 -49.30 1.88
C ILE A 49 1.74 -47.93 1.20
N VAL A 50 1.09 -47.81 0.05
CA VAL A 50 0.98 -46.54 -0.69
C VAL A 50 0.18 -45.51 0.11
N GLY A 51 -0.93 -45.92 0.74
CA GLY A 51 -1.70 -45.07 1.64
C GLY A 51 -0.88 -44.59 2.83
N GLY A 52 -0.10 -45.46 3.46
CA GLY A 52 0.83 -45.11 4.54
C GLY A 52 1.86 -44.06 4.11
N LEU A 53 2.50 -44.25 2.94
CA LEU A 53 3.47 -43.30 2.39
C LEU A 53 2.85 -41.93 2.07
N ILE A 54 1.66 -41.91 1.45
CA ILE A 54 0.94 -40.66 1.18
C ILE A 54 0.68 -39.93 2.48
N THR A 55 0.21 -40.63 3.52
CA THR A 55 -0.10 -40.02 4.83
C THR A 55 1.14 -39.38 5.47
N ILE A 56 2.30 -40.04 5.37
CA ILE A 56 3.58 -39.49 5.88
C ILE A 56 3.99 -38.23 5.11
N ILE A 57 3.91 -38.25 3.77
CA ILE A 57 4.26 -37.11 2.92
C ILE A 57 3.31 -35.94 3.21
N THR A 58 2.00 -36.20 3.29
CA THR A 58 1.01 -35.17 3.62
C THR A 58 1.25 -34.57 5.00
N GLY A 59 1.61 -35.38 6.01
CA GLY A 59 1.96 -34.89 7.34
C GLY A 59 3.19 -33.97 7.33
N PHE A 60 4.20 -34.29 6.52
CA PHE A 60 5.41 -33.46 6.38
C PHE A 60 5.10 -32.12 5.71
N ILE A 61 4.28 -32.14 4.65
CA ILE A 61 3.85 -30.93 3.92
C ILE A 61 3.01 -30.03 4.83
N LEU A 62 2.02 -30.58 5.54
CA LEU A 62 1.19 -29.82 6.47
C LEU A 62 2.02 -29.17 7.58
N LYS A 63 2.92 -29.93 8.21
CA LYS A 63 3.81 -29.40 9.25
C LYS A 63 4.72 -28.29 8.73
N TYR A 64 5.18 -28.39 7.48
CA TYR A 64 5.96 -27.32 6.85
C TYR A 64 5.13 -26.04 6.66
N TYR A 65 3.91 -26.14 6.15
CA TYR A 65 3.02 -24.99 5.99
C TYR A 65 2.63 -24.36 7.33
N ASP A 66 2.35 -25.17 8.35
CA ASP A 66 2.07 -24.69 9.71
C ASP A 66 3.27 -23.93 10.28
N ASN A 67 4.49 -24.47 10.13
CA ASN A 67 5.69 -23.80 10.61
C ASN A 67 5.95 -22.46 9.89
N VAL A 68 5.74 -22.41 8.58
CA VAL A 68 5.86 -21.16 7.80
C VAL A 68 4.80 -20.14 8.23
N ALA A 69 3.57 -20.60 8.52
CA ALA A 69 2.51 -19.73 9.02
C ALA A 69 2.85 -19.18 10.41
N VAL A 70 3.36 -20.01 11.32
CA VAL A 70 3.81 -19.59 12.66
C VAL A 70 4.93 -18.55 12.56
N LEU A 71 5.97 -18.82 11.76
CA LEU A 71 7.09 -17.87 11.56
C LEU A 71 6.60 -16.53 11.01
N ARG A 72 5.65 -16.52 10.07
CA ARG A 72 5.04 -15.29 9.55
C ARG A 72 4.21 -14.55 10.60
N LEU A 73 3.55 -15.26 11.51
CA LEU A 73 2.81 -14.63 12.60
C LEU A 73 3.75 -14.05 13.65
N GLU A 74 4.84 -14.73 13.96
CA GLU A 74 5.89 -14.24 14.85
C GLU A 74 6.53 -12.97 14.31
N ASP A 75 6.88 -12.93 13.03
CA ASP A 75 7.42 -11.73 12.37
C ASP A 75 6.43 -10.56 12.41
N LYS A 76 5.14 -10.79 12.11
CA LYS A 76 4.10 -9.75 12.24
C LYS A 76 3.94 -9.25 13.67
N LYS A 77 3.98 -10.14 14.67
CA LYS A 77 3.92 -9.76 16.09
C LYS A 77 5.14 -8.93 16.49
N PHE A 78 6.32 -9.32 16.04
CA PHE A 78 7.56 -8.60 16.27
C PHE A 78 7.50 -7.19 15.64
N GLN A 79 7.12 -7.09 14.37
CA GLN A 79 6.92 -5.79 13.69
C GLN A 79 5.88 -4.92 14.40
N SER A 80 4.77 -5.51 14.87
CA SER A 80 3.73 -4.77 15.61
C SER A 80 4.25 -4.26 16.96
N SER A 81 5.06 -5.06 17.66
CA SER A 81 5.71 -4.67 18.91
C SER A 81 6.70 -3.51 18.71
N LEU A 82 7.49 -3.56 17.63
CA LEU A 82 8.40 -2.48 17.27
C LEU A 82 7.67 -1.19 16.90
N LEU A 83 6.56 -1.30 16.15
CA LEU A 83 5.70 -0.16 15.85
C LEU A 83 5.11 0.45 17.12
N LEU A 84 4.64 -0.38 18.05
CA LEU A 84 4.10 0.08 19.33
C LEU A 84 5.15 0.86 20.13
N LYS A 85 6.37 0.32 20.20
CA LYS A 85 7.51 0.99 20.84
C LYS A 85 7.84 2.33 20.17
N ALA A 86 7.74 2.41 18.84
CA ALA A 86 7.89 3.67 18.13
C ALA A 86 6.76 4.65 18.53
N THR A 87 5.51 4.21 18.57
CA THR A 87 4.37 5.07 18.93
C THR A 87 4.41 5.61 20.36
N ASP A 88 5.16 4.97 21.26
CA ASP A 88 5.39 5.45 22.63
C ASP A 88 6.29 6.69 22.71
N ALA A 89 6.98 7.06 21.62
CA ALA A 89 7.79 8.27 21.56
C ALA A 89 6.95 9.53 21.80
N LYS A 90 7.47 10.45 22.61
CA LYS A 90 6.72 11.63 23.09
C LYS A 90 6.55 12.68 22.01
N THR A 91 7.55 12.81 21.14
CA THR A 91 7.59 13.82 20.07
C THR A 91 7.53 13.15 18.70
N TYR A 92 7.04 13.90 17.71
CA TYR A 92 7.04 13.48 16.31
C TYR A 92 8.46 13.19 15.79
N ASP A 93 9.46 13.98 16.19
CA ASP A 93 10.83 13.83 15.69
C ASP A 93 11.44 12.51 16.16
N GLU A 94 11.33 12.19 17.45
CA GLU A 94 11.76 10.89 18.00
C GLU A 94 11.03 9.71 17.35
N PHE A 95 9.71 9.85 17.14
CA PHE A 95 8.90 8.84 16.44
C PHE A 95 9.38 8.61 15.00
N SER A 96 9.63 9.70 14.28
CA SER A 96 10.08 9.66 12.89
C SER A 96 11.44 9.01 12.77
N ASP A 97 12.39 9.40 13.61
CA ASP A 97 13.76 8.87 13.61
C ASP A 97 13.78 7.39 13.99
N MET A 98 12.97 6.98 14.97
CA MET A 98 12.85 5.57 15.35
C MET A 98 12.26 4.74 14.20
N LEU A 99 11.23 5.23 13.50
CA LEU A 99 10.68 4.53 12.34
C LEU A 99 11.68 4.38 11.20
N LEU A 100 12.45 5.44 10.91
CA LEU A 100 13.48 5.40 9.88
C LEU A 100 14.59 4.42 10.25
N ALA A 101 15.08 4.45 11.49
CA ALA A 101 16.08 3.51 11.96
C ALA A 101 15.59 2.05 11.89
N LEU A 102 14.33 1.77 12.25
CA LEU A 102 13.76 0.42 12.15
C LEU A 102 13.67 -0.06 10.69
N GLN A 103 13.34 0.84 9.76
CA GLN A 103 13.29 0.55 8.34
C GLN A 103 14.70 0.31 7.75
N GLU A 104 15.66 1.18 8.06
CA GLU A 104 17.05 1.09 7.57
C GLU A 104 17.75 -0.18 8.06
N ASN A 105 17.47 -0.62 9.29
CA ASN A 105 18.00 -1.87 9.84
C ASN A 105 17.26 -3.12 9.33
N GLY A 106 16.26 -2.98 8.45
CA GLY A 106 15.50 -4.12 7.90
C GLY A 106 14.57 -4.81 8.91
N LEU A 107 14.38 -4.23 10.09
CA LEU A 107 13.47 -4.75 11.12
C LEU A 107 12.00 -4.49 10.78
N LEU A 108 11.75 -3.52 9.90
CA LEU A 108 10.43 -3.12 9.45
C LEU A 108 10.33 -3.26 7.93
N SER A 109 9.54 -4.21 7.46
CA SER A 109 9.28 -4.42 6.02
C SER A 109 8.02 -3.67 5.52
N LEU A 110 7.80 -2.46 6.03
CA LEU A 110 6.68 -1.64 5.58
C LEU A 110 7.02 -0.87 4.31
N ASP A 111 6.01 -0.75 3.44
CA ASP A 111 6.08 0.14 2.29
C ASP A 111 6.29 1.61 2.74
N SER A 112 7.19 2.30 2.03
CA SER A 112 7.49 3.73 2.20
C SER A 112 6.23 4.61 2.27
N ALA A 113 5.20 4.31 1.47
CA ALA A 113 3.95 5.05 1.46
C ALA A 113 3.16 4.88 2.77
N LYS A 114 3.21 3.68 3.39
CA LYS A 114 2.58 3.43 4.69
C LYS A 114 3.30 4.19 5.79
N ILE A 115 4.63 4.18 5.79
CA ILE A 115 5.45 4.90 6.78
C ILE A 115 5.18 6.41 6.70
N ALA A 116 5.17 6.98 5.49
CA ALA A 116 4.82 8.39 5.30
C ALA A 116 3.41 8.71 5.83
N LYS A 117 2.44 7.81 5.63
CA LYS A 117 1.08 7.95 6.18
C LYS A 117 1.05 7.93 7.72
N PHE A 118 1.83 7.04 8.35
CA PHE A 118 1.95 6.99 9.82
C PHE A 118 2.58 8.26 10.38
N ARG A 119 3.69 8.71 9.77
CA ARG A 119 4.35 9.97 10.11
C ARG A 119 3.40 11.16 9.98
N LYS A 120 2.68 11.27 8.87
CA LYS A 120 1.68 12.32 8.66
C LYS A 120 0.61 12.32 9.74
N LYS A 121 0.02 11.17 10.04
CA LYS A 121 -1.02 11.06 11.08
C LYS A 121 -0.50 11.49 12.45
N ARG A 122 0.70 11.05 12.85
CA ARG A 122 1.31 11.43 14.13
C ARG A 122 1.60 12.93 14.19
N PHE A 123 2.21 13.48 13.13
CA PHE A 123 2.50 14.91 13.03
C PHE A 123 1.25 15.78 13.17
N VAL A 124 0.18 15.43 12.43
CA VAL A 124 -1.08 16.17 12.45
C VAL A 124 -1.71 16.10 13.83
N ALA A 125 -1.78 14.90 14.44
CA ALA A 125 -2.35 14.72 15.77
C ALA A 125 -1.61 15.56 16.83
N GLU A 126 -0.28 15.56 16.81
CA GLU A 126 0.51 16.34 17.76
C GLU A 126 0.28 17.85 17.61
N LYS A 127 0.26 18.37 16.37
CA LYS A 127 0.03 19.79 16.11
C LYS A 127 -1.37 20.24 16.48
N LEU A 128 -2.38 19.42 16.23
CA LEU A 128 -3.75 19.69 16.66
C LEU A 128 -3.86 19.74 18.19
N ASN A 129 -3.21 18.81 18.91
CA ASN A 129 -3.20 18.81 20.37
C ASN A 129 -2.48 20.05 20.94
N GLN A 130 -1.37 20.48 20.33
CA GLN A 130 -0.67 21.72 20.73
C GLN A 130 -1.54 22.97 20.54
N SER A 131 -2.42 22.99 19.55
CA SER A 131 -3.30 24.14 19.28
C SER A 131 -4.49 24.26 20.24
N ASN A 132 -4.86 23.19 20.95
CA ASN A 132 -5.98 23.13 21.89
C ASN A 132 -5.52 22.84 23.33
N PRO A 133 -4.79 23.74 24.01
CA PRO A 133 -4.28 23.49 25.36
C PRO A 133 -5.38 23.46 26.45
N THR A 134 -6.66 23.69 26.13
CA THR A 134 -7.68 23.98 27.15
C THR A 134 -8.43 22.77 27.71
N ASN A 135 -8.36 21.56 27.13
CA ASN A 135 -9.08 20.38 27.64
C ASN A 135 -8.30 19.06 27.50
N SER A 136 -7.02 19.04 27.89
CA SER A 136 -6.21 17.82 27.85
C SER A 136 -6.35 17.00 29.13
N GLU A 137 -7.52 16.40 29.35
CA GLU A 137 -7.64 15.14 30.10
C GLU A 137 -8.53 14.18 29.29
N THR A 138 -7.99 12.99 29.00
CA THR A 138 -8.66 11.81 28.43
C THR A 138 -9.20 11.91 27.01
N VAL A 139 -8.32 11.71 26.03
CA VAL A 139 -8.69 10.95 24.82
C VAL A 139 -7.70 9.80 24.66
N ALA A 140 -8.01 8.72 25.37
CA ALA A 140 -7.43 7.42 25.10
C ALA A 140 -7.80 7.01 23.67
N LEU A 141 -6.81 6.51 22.93
CA LEU A 141 -6.99 5.88 21.63
C LEU A 141 -8.08 4.80 21.73
N THR A 142 -9.28 5.09 21.23
CA THR A 142 -10.18 4.03 20.76
C THR A 142 -9.59 3.51 19.46
N SER A 143 -8.83 2.43 19.57
CA SER A 143 -8.54 1.52 18.47
C SER A 143 -9.87 1.07 17.86
N GLU A 144 -10.12 1.48 16.62
CA GLU A 144 -11.15 0.86 15.77
C GLU A 144 -10.70 -0.56 15.45
N SER A 145 -11.18 -1.50 16.26
CA SER A 145 -11.18 -2.93 15.95
C SER A 145 -12.20 -3.23 14.87
N ASP A 146 -11.69 -3.76 13.75
CA ASP A 146 -12.30 -4.73 12.85
C ASP A 146 -13.81 -4.95 12.95
N THR A 147 -14.58 -4.21 12.15
CA THR A 147 -15.79 -4.76 11.55
C THR A 147 -15.43 -5.44 10.24
N VAL A 148 -15.30 -6.76 10.31
CA VAL A 148 -15.38 -7.69 9.19
C VAL A 148 -16.73 -7.48 8.51
N VAL A 149 -16.73 -6.83 7.35
CA VAL A 149 -17.92 -6.73 6.50
C VAL A 149 -17.99 -8.01 5.66
N ASP A 150 -18.82 -8.93 6.14
CA ASP A 150 -19.42 -10.01 5.37
C ASP A 150 -20.30 -9.39 4.27
N LYS A 151 -20.00 -9.71 3.01
CA LYS A 151 -20.77 -9.28 1.84
C LYS A 151 -21.72 -10.41 1.45
N SER A 152 -22.86 -10.47 2.13
CA SER A 152 -24.03 -11.16 1.60
C SER A 152 -25.28 -10.28 1.76
N GLN A 153 -25.91 -10.01 0.61
CA GLN A 153 -27.33 -9.68 0.38
C GLN A 153 -28.04 -8.77 1.38
N ILE A 154 -28.35 -7.51 0.98
CA ILE A 154 -29.72 -6.95 1.00
C ILE A 154 -29.85 -5.91 -0.13
N ARG A 155 -30.68 -6.22 -1.14
CA ARG A 155 -31.31 -5.23 -2.03
C ARG A 155 -32.46 -4.59 -1.23
N GLY A 156 -32.39 -3.28 -1.02
CA GLY A 156 -33.50 -2.49 -0.50
C GLY A 156 -33.34 -1.05 -0.95
N ASP A 157 -34.33 -0.54 -1.68
CA ASP A 157 -34.40 0.84 -2.19
C ASP A 157 -34.31 1.86 -1.05
N VAL A 158 -33.15 2.49 -0.90
CA VAL A 158 -32.96 3.63 0.01
C VAL A 158 -33.21 4.92 -0.77
N LYS A 159 -34.35 5.53 -0.46
CA LYS A 159 -34.75 6.89 -0.84
C LYS A 159 -33.62 7.88 -0.53
N PRO A 160 -33.21 8.77 -1.46
CA PRO A 160 -32.14 9.72 -1.19
C PRO A 160 -32.52 10.66 -0.04
N LEU A 161 -31.74 10.64 1.05
CA LEU A 161 -31.84 11.66 2.08
C LEU A 161 -31.41 13.02 1.50
N PRO A 162 -32.13 14.11 1.80
CA PRO A 162 -31.76 15.44 1.35
C PRO A 162 -30.40 15.85 1.94
N PRO A 163 -29.63 16.67 1.22
CA PRO A 163 -28.37 17.20 1.73
C PRO A 163 -28.63 18.00 3.01
N LYS A 164 -27.92 17.65 4.09
CA LYS A 164 -27.85 18.45 5.31
C LYS A 164 -27.24 19.82 4.95
N SER A 165 -28.12 20.76 4.65
CA SER A 165 -27.84 22.18 4.54
C SER A 165 -28.01 22.84 5.91
N GLY A 166 -27.02 23.64 6.31
CA GLY A 166 -27.26 24.78 7.19
C GLY A 166 -27.06 24.57 8.69
N SER A 167 -25.81 24.50 9.13
CA SER A 167 -25.42 25.29 10.31
C SER A 167 -24.83 26.59 9.79
N SER A 168 -25.66 27.63 9.70
CA SER A 168 -25.23 29.01 9.52
C SER A 168 -24.50 29.45 10.78
N VAL A 169 -23.18 29.23 10.82
CA VAL A 169 -22.31 29.86 11.80
C VAL A 169 -22.17 31.32 11.40
N ASN A 170 -22.55 32.21 12.32
CA ASN A 170 -22.48 33.65 12.18
C ASN A 170 -21.11 34.12 11.66
N THR A 171 -21.15 35.06 10.72
CA THR A 171 -20.03 35.82 10.14
C THR A 171 -19.24 36.57 11.21
N ALA A 172 -18.29 35.90 11.86
CA ALA A 172 -17.31 36.49 12.75
C ALA A 172 -15.94 35.83 12.52
N ASP A 173 -15.00 36.63 12.02
CA ASP A 173 -13.59 36.31 11.75
C ASP A 173 -13.31 35.13 10.81
N THR A 174 -13.47 35.34 9.50
CA THR A 174 -12.83 34.48 8.49
C THR A 174 -11.33 34.76 8.44
N PHE A 175 -10.58 34.26 9.42
CA PHE A 175 -9.12 34.27 9.36
C PHE A 175 -8.62 33.10 8.53
N THR A 176 -7.58 33.36 7.76
CA THR A 176 -6.96 32.37 6.86
C THR A 176 -5.62 31.95 7.43
N TRP A 177 -5.30 30.66 7.32
CA TRP A 177 -3.99 30.11 7.62
C TRP A 177 -3.15 30.03 6.36
N ILE A 178 -1.87 30.31 6.49
CA ILE A 178 -0.90 30.21 5.39
C ILE A 178 0.38 29.55 5.90
N ILE A 179 1.03 28.78 5.02
CA ILE A 179 2.31 28.15 5.32
C ILE A 179 3.41 29.06 4.80
N VAL A 180 4.31 29.51 5.68
CA VAL A 180 5.54 30.20 5.29
C VAL A 180 6.60 29.14 5.05
N ALA A 181 7.01 28.99 3.81
CA ALA A 181 7.85 27.88 3.38
C ALA A 181 9.32 28.24 3.18
N GLY A 182 9.64 29.53 3.00
CA GLY A 182 10.99 30.02 2.77
C GLY A 182 11.08 31.53 2.94
N GLY A 183 12.29 32.08 2.80
CA GLY A 183 12.49 33.52 2.86
C GLY A 183 13.86 33.97 2.37
N ASP A 184 13.86 34.91 1.44
CA ASP A 184 15.04 35.47 0.79
C ASP A 184 15.04 37.00 0.82
N THR A 185 16.23 37.61 0.80
CA THR A 185 16.37 39.07 0.64
C THR A 185 16.19 39.52 -0.81
N ASN A 186 16.26 38.60 -1.77
CA ASN A 186 16.13 38.86 -3.20
C ASN A 186 14.81 38.30 -3.75
N LEU A 187 14.06 39.14 -4.48
CA LEU A 187 12.79 38.75 -5.11
C LEU A 187 12.95 37.61 -6.12
N GLU A 188 14.03 37.59 -6.90
CA GLU A 188 14.26 36.55 -7.91
C GLU A 188 14.56 35.19 -7.27
N ALA A 189 15.24 35.18 -6.11
CA ALA A 189 15.45 33.97 -5.33
C ALA A 189 14.12 33.43 -4.77
N ALA A 190 13.29 34.29 -4.19
CA ALA A 190 11.95 33.90 -3.73
C ALA A 190 11.05 33.40 -4.87
N ARG A 191 11.16 33.99 -6.08
CA ARG A 191 10.44 33.50 -7.28
C ARG A 191 10.97 32.15 -7.77
N PHE A 192 12.27 31.91 -7.65
CA PHE A 192 12.86 30.61 -7.93
C PHE A 192 12.29 29.54 -6.98
N GLU A 193 12.23 29.83 -5.68
CA GLU A 193 11.54 28.96 -4.72
C GLU A 193 10.07 28.76 -5.10
N GLN A 194 9.32 29.83 -5.37
CA GLN A 194 7.91 29.75 -5.77
C GLN A 194 7.71 28.76 -6.94
N ARG A 195 8.57 28.84 -7.98
CA ARG A 195 8.53 27.92 -9.13
C ARG A 195 8.83 26.48 -8.72
N LYS A 196 9.80 26.25 -7.83
CA LYS A 196 10.12 24.92 -7.28
C LYS A 196 8.90 24.30 -6.58
N PHE A 197 8.15 25.08 -5.81
CA PHE A 197 6.92 24.62 -5.16
C PHE A 197 5.82 24.28 -6.17
N LEU A 198 5.60 25.15 -7.18
CA LEU A 198 4.62 24.90 -8.24
C LEU A 198 4.94 23.62 -9.04
N GLN A 199 6.22 23.40 -9.37
CA GLN A 199 6.67 22.17 -10.06
C GLN A 199 6.43 20.89 -9.25
N LYS A 200 6.41 20.98 -7.92
CA LYS A 200 6.08 19.85 -7.03
C LYS A 200 4.58 19.65 -6.83
N GLY A 201 3.74 20.43 -7.52
CA GLY A 201 2.28 20.28 -7.52
C GLY A 201 1.57 21.03 -6.39
N PHE A 202 2.28 21.89 -5.63
CA PHE A 202 1.62 22.75 -4.64
C PHE A 202 0.83 23.86 -5.34
N GLN A 203 -0.39 24.08 -4.89
CA GLN A 203 -1.28 25.12 -5.44
C GLN A 203 -1.17 26.43 -4.64
N SER A 204 -1.54 27.54 -5.28
CA SER A 204 -1.65 28.85 -4.62
C SER A 204 -0.37 29.33 -3.93
N VAL A 205 0.80 29.06 -4.52
CA VAL A 205 2.10 29.52 -4.02
C VAL A 205 2.28 31.00 -4.40
N ARG A 206 2.51 31.86 -3.41
CA ARG A 206 2.62 33.31 -3.59
C ARG A 206 3.83 33.85 -2.83
N VAL A 207 4.42 34.93 -3.32
CA VAL A 207 5.52 35.64 -2.64
C VAL A 207 4.95 36.83 -1.86
N TRP A 208 5.38 36.96 -0.61
CA TRP A 208 4.98 38.00 0.32
C TRP A 208 6.20 38.77 0.79
N GLN A 209 6.19 40.10 0.76
CA GLN A 209 7.26 40.92 1.32
C GLN A 209 6.87 41.35 2.73
N ARG A 210 7.72 41.02 3.71
CA ARG A 210 7.56 41.44 5.10
C ARG A 210 8.92 41.78 5.69
N ASN A 211 9.06 42.95 6.31
CA ASN A 211 10.31 43.43 6.91
C ASN A 211 11.51 43.36 5.93
N ASN A 212 11.32 43.83 4.69
CA ASN A 212 12.31 43.76 3.61
C ASN A 212 12.80 42.35 3.22
N ILE A 213 12.07 41.30 3.62
CA ILE A 213 12.35 39.91 3.23
C ILE A 213 11.18 39.37 2.42
N TYR A 214 11.47 38.69 1.30
CA TYR A 214 10.50 38.01 0.45
C TYR A 214 10.29 36.59 0.93
N ARG A 215 9.09 36.29 1.41
CA ARG A 215 8.64 35.02 1.96
C ARG A 215 7.84 34.25 0.92
N THR A 216 8.30 33.06 0.58
CA THR A 216 7.52 32.12 -0.24
C THR A 216 6.46 31.48 0.64
N CYS A 217 5.19 31.72 0.31
CA CYS A 217 4.06 31.23 1.09
C CYS A 217 3.19 30.28 0.27
N VAL A 218 2.68 29.22 0.89
CA VAL A 218 1.96 28.13 0.23
C VAL A 218 0.53 28.05 0.75
N GLY A 219 -0.42 28.04 -0.18
CA GLY A 219 -1.83 27.82 0.11
C GLY A 219 -2.50 28.97 0.85
N GLN A 220 -3.81 28.82 1.04
CA GLN A 220 -4.66 29.65 1.88
C GLN A 220 -5.73 28.72 2.43
N PHE A 221 -5.71 28.47 3.74
CA PHE A 221 -6.52 27.44 4.37
C PHE A 221 -7.52 28.07 5.34
N ALA A 222 -8.79 27.67 5.24
CA ALA A 222 -9.82 28.14 6.15
C ALA A 222 -9.66 27.55 7.56
N THR A 223 -9.18 26.30 7.66
CA THR A 223 -9.02 25.61 8.95
C THR A 223 -7.55 25.34 9.25
N TYR A 224 -7.21 25.34 10.56
CA TYR A 224 -5.86 24.98 11.03
C TYR A 224 -5.50 23.53 10.66
N SER A 225 -6.47 22.61 10.75
CA SER A 225 -6.27 21.19 10.40
C SER A 225 -5.86 21.00 8.94
N ASP A 226 -6.54 21.64 8.00
CA ASP A 226 -6.19 21.54 6.57
C ASP A 226 -4.78 22.10 6.31
N ALA A 227 -4.45 23.19 6.99
CA ALA A 227 -3.16 23.84 6.88
C ALA A 227 -2.02 22.94 7.43
N VAL A 228 -2.23 22.27 8.56
CA VAL A 228 -1.27 21.32 9.16
C VAL A 228 -1.08 20.09 8.27
N ASN A 229 -2.16 19.59 7.65
CA ASN A 229 -2.08 18.46 6.72
C ASN A 229 -1.17 18.75 5.52
N VAL A 230 -1.23 19.98 4.98
CA VAL A 230 -0.34 20.39 3.88
C VAL A 230 1.05 20.78 4.38
N LEU A 231 1.16 21.33 5.59
CA LEU A 231 2.45 21.65 6.21
C LEU A 231 3.37 20.43 6.30
N PHE A 232 2.82 19.27 6.64
CA PHE A 232 3.57 18.01 6.63
C PHE A 232 4.21 17.75 5.26
N ASP A 233 3.42 17.82 4.18
CA ASP A 233 3.91 17.55 2.84
C ASP A 233 4.96 18.60 2.40
N VAL A 234 4.82 19.86 2.84
CA VAL A 234 5.81 20.92 2.59
C VAL A 234 7.13 20.64 3.32
N LYS A 235 7.06 20.25 4.60
CA LYS A 235 8.25 19.90 5.41
C LYS A 235 9.00 18.72 4.83
N GLU A 236 8.27 17.67 4.48
CA GLU A 236 8.81 16.40 4.00
C GLU A 236 9.48 16.56 2.62
N LYS A 237 8.85 17.31 1.70
CA LYS A 237 9.28 17.32 0.28
C LYS A 237 10.22 18.44 -0.08
N LEU A 238 10.20 19.55 0.67
CA LEU A 238 10.80 20.81 0.20
C LEU A 238 11.62 21.53 1.27
N ASN A 239 11.02 21.86 2.42
CA ASN A 239 11.72 22.63 3.43
C ASN A 239 11.21 22.31 4.85
N ASN A 240 12.07 21.66 5.63
CA ASN A 240 11.79 21.31 7.02
C ASN A 240 11.61 22.54 7.93
N SER A 241 12.17 23.70 7.58
CA SER A 241 12.03 24.95 8.36
C SER A 241 10.68 25.68 8.16
N SER A 242 9.80 25.15 7.31
CA SER A 242 8.48 25.74 7.08
C SER A 242 7.61 25.74 8.35
N TYR A 243 6.75 26.75 8.47
CA TYR A 243 5.88 26.95 9.63
C TYR A 243 4.53 27.55 9.24
N LEU A 244 3.54 27.36 10.12
CA LEU A 244 2.18 27.85 9.93
C LEU A 244 1.99 29.22 10.57
N VAL A 245 1.28 30.13 9.92
CA VAL A 245 0.89 31.42 10.50
C VAL A 245 -0.56 31.75 10.18
N ARG A 246 -1.18 32.52 11.08
CA ARG A 246 -2.50 33.12 10.86
C ARG A 246 -2.32 34.43 10.12
N LEU A 247 -2.94 34.57 8.96
CA LEU A 247 -2.63 35.62 8.00
C LEU A 247 -2.96 37.02 8.53
N ASP A 248 -4.09 37.16 9.21
CA ASP A 248 -4.55 38.40 9.86
C ASP A 248 -3.56 38.93 10.90
N LYS A 249 -2.97 38.04 11.72
CA LYS A 249 -1.95 38.41 12.72
C LYS A 249 -0.58 38.60 12.11
N TRP A 250 -0.27 37.82 11.07
CA TRP A 250 1.05 37.82 10.45
C TRP A 250 1.24 39.01 9.51
N CYS A 251 0.17 39.45 8.85
CA CYS A 251 0.16 40.55 7.89
C CYS A 251 -1.21 41.25 7.92
N PRO A 252 -1.47 42.11 8.93
CA PRO A 252 -2.79 42.74 9.13
C PRO A 252 -3.23 43.62 7.95
N HIS A 253 -2.27 44.27 7.30
CA HIS A 253 -2.51 45.19 6.19
C HIS A 253 -1.78 44.71 4.93
N ALA A 254 -2.27 43.60 4.36
CA ALA A 254 -1.74 43.05 3.12
C ALA A 254 -2.21 43.87 1.90
N GLU A 255 -1.27 44.46 1.16
CA GLU A 255 -1.55 45.13 -0.11
C GLU A 255 -0.95 44.32 -1.27
N TYR A 256 -1.69 44.16 -2.37
CA TYR A 256 -1.17 43.47 -3.54
C TYR A 256 -0.51 44.44 -4.52
N ASP A 257 0.81 44.31 -4.69
CA ASP A 257 1.54 45.03 -5.71
C ASP A 257 1.34 44.35 -7.07
N LYS A 258 0.60 45.03 -7.95
CA LYS A 258 0.28 44.53 -9.31
C LYS A 258 1.50 44.45 -10.23
N VAL A 259 2.50 45.31 -10.02
CA VAL A 259 3.69 45.39 -10.88
C VAL A 259 4.65 44.25 -10.53
N ALA A 260 4.98 44.12 -9.24
CA ALA A 260 5.86 43.06 -8.76
C ALA A 260 5.15 41.69 -8.65
N LYS A 261 3.80 41.68 -8.67
CA LYS A 261 2.94 40.51 -8.49
C LYS A 261 3.15 39.81 -7.14
N ILE A 262 3.35 40.60 -6.09
CA ILE A 262 3.59 40.13 -4.71
C ILE A 262 2.60 40.76 -3.74
N TYR A 263 2.46 40.17 -2.56
CA TYR A 263 1.78 40.80 -1.44
C TYR A 263 2.79 41.53 -0.56
N VAL A 264 2.49 42.75 -0.14
CA VAL A 264 3.35 43.56 0.74
C VAL A 264 2.64 43.73 2.07
N CYS A 265 3.33 43.39 3.15
CA CYS A 265 2.88 43.62 4.52
C CYS A 265 3.43 44.96 5.00
N ARG A 266 2.54 45.93 5.21
CA ARG A 266 2.86 47.22 5.83
C ARG A 266 2.58 47.20 7.33
#